data_AF-A0AAW3FAM6-F1
#
_entry.id   AF-A0AAW3FAM6-F1
#
_cell.length_a   1.000
_cell.length_b   1.000
_cell.length_c   1.000
_cell.angle_alpha   90.00
_cell.angle_beta   90.00
_cell.angle_gamma   90.00
#
_symmetry.space_group_name_H-M   'P 1'
#
loop_
_entity.id
_entity.type
_entity.pdbx_description
1 polymer ?
#
loop_
_entity_poly.entity_id
_entity_poly.type
_entity_poly.pdbx_seq_one_letter_code
_entity_poly.pdbx_strand_id
1 'polypeptide(L)'
;MARTRAPDHESQREQILDLAAEKFAQTSYPSTSMTDLAAASGTSKARLYHYYEGKEAILFDLLDRYTTRLMLIIAEVEGASQRRGLSERDAFAELIRAFLVEYETSHSRHVALLNDVKYLENTQRQVILDRQRDIVAAFTRQIERAYPGRVSKQNQTSVTMMVFGMINWTFTWLKPGGRLGYRDFAEQVIELIERGLGGEA
;
A
#
# COMPACT_ATOMS: atom_id res chain seq x y z
N MET A 1 -4.92 -42.13 6.15
CA MET A 1 -5.41 -40.79 6.52
C MET A 1 -4.25 -39.83 6.44
N ALA A 2 -4.22 -38.94 5.45
CA ALA A 2 -3.16 -37.94 5.31
C ALA A 2 -3.31 -36.92 6.45
N ARG A 3 -2.29 -36.79 7.31
CA ARG A 3 -2.22 -35.71 8.30
C ARG A 3 -2.19 -34.39 7.53
N THR A 4 -3.21 -33.56 7.72
CA THR A 4 -3.22 -32.16 7.29
C THR A 4 -1.93 -31.52 7.79
N ARG A 5 -1.03 -31.16 6.88
CA ARG A 5 0.25 -30.51 7.22
C ARG A 5 -0.10 -29.23 7.97
N ALA A 6 0.41 -29.08 9.20
CA ALA A 6 0.24 -27.84 9.94
C ALA A 6 0.62 -26.66 9.03
N PRO A 7 -0.13 -25.55 9.05
CA PRO A 7 0.22 -24.37 8.27
C PRO A 7 1.69 -24.03 8.51
N ASP A 8 2.41 -23.71 7.44
CA ASP A 8 3.80 -23.30 7.62
C ASP A 8 3.88 -22.04 8.52
N HIS A 9 5.03 -21.83 9.14
CA HIS A 9 5.24 -20.76 10.10
C HIS A 9 4.95 -19.36 9.51
N GLU A 10 5.12 -19.23 8.19
CA GLU A 10 4.92 -17.98 7.45
C GLU A 10 3.43 -17.70 7.22
N SER A 11 2.65 -18.71 6.83
CA SER A 11 1.20 -18.65 6.71
C SER A 11 0.54 -18.25 8.03
N GLN A 12 1.09 -18.70 9.16
CA GLN A 12 0.63 -18.28 10.49
C GLN A 12 0.94 -16.82 10.78
N ARG A 13 2.13 -16.32 10.40
CA ARG A 13 2.45 -14.89 10.51
C ARG A 13 1.49 -14.06 9.67
N GLU A 14 1.25 -14.45 8.42
CA GLU A 14 0.36 -13.71 7.53
C GLU A 14 -1.07 -13.63 8.08
N GLN A 15 -1.59 -14.73 8.64
CA GLN A 15 -2.89 -14.75 9.32
C GLN A 15 -2.94 -13.77 10.51
N ILE A 16 -1.89 -13.74 11.34
CA ILE A 16 -1.80 -12.80 12.47
C ILE A 16 -1.80 -11.35 11.95
N LEU A 17 -1.06 -11.08 10.88
CA LEU A 17 -0.93 -9.76 10.30
C LEU A 17 -2.25 -9.25 9.69
N ASP A 18 -2.97 -10.10 8.95
CA ASP A 18 -4.28 -9.75 8.39
C ASP A 18 -5.28 -9.36 9.48
N LEU A 19 -5.38 -10.19 10.51
CA LEU A 19 -6.27 -9.97 11.65
C LEU A 19 -5.85 -8.73 12.46
N ALA A 20 -4.55 -8.49 12.62
CA ALA A 20 -4.05 -7.29 13.26
C ALA A 20 -4.37 -6.02 12.45
N ALA A 21 -4.21 -6.06 11.13
CA ALA A 21 -4.55 -4.95 10.24
C ALA A 21 -6.02 -4.55 10.40
N GLU A 22 -6.91 -5.54 10.32
CA GLU A 22 -8.35 -5.33 10.50
C GLU A 22 -8.65 -4.76 11.89
N LYS A 23 -8.01 -5.29 12.94
CA LYS A 23 -8.25 -4.82 14.30
C LYS A 23 -7.77 -3.38 14.50
N PHE A 24 -6.60 -3.04 13.98
CA PHE A 24 -6.08 -1.67 14.02
C PHE A 24 -6.99 -0.70 13.24
N ALA A 25 -7.51 -1.11 12.08
CA ALA A 25 -8.45 -0.30 11.31
C ALA A 25 -9.78 -0.07 12.05
N GLN A 26 -10.26 -1.04 12.84
CA GLN A 26 -11.53 -0.95 13.59
C GLN A 26 -11.42 -0.14 14.89
N THR A 27 -10.38 -0.41 15.70
CA THR A 27 -10.27 0.13 17.06
C THR A 27 -9.11 1.10 17.27
N SER A 28 -8.35 1.42 16.21
CA SER A 28 -7.05 2.11 16.24
C SER A 28 -5.92 1.31 16.88
N TYR A 29 -4.69 1.53 16.41
CA TYR A 29 -3.51 0.86 16.95
C TYR A 29 -3.29 1.08 18.48
N PRO A 30 -3.40 2.31 19.02
CA PRO A 30 -3.12 2.54 20.45
C PRO A 30 -4.06 1.78 21.38
N SER A 31 -5.35 1.70 21.02
CA SER A 31 -6.39 1.07 21.83
C SER A 31 -6.46 -0.45 21.66
N THR A 32 -5.70 -1.02 20.73
CA THR A 32 -5.64 -2.47 20.51
C THR A 32 -4.53 -3.08 21.37
N SER A 33 -4.83 -4.12 22.16
CA SER A 33 -3.86 -4.85 22.98
C SER A 33 -3.50 -6.22 22.39
N MET A 34 -2.43 -6.84 22.88
CA MET A 34 -2.09 -8.24 22.55
C MET A 34 -3.20 -9.23 22.95
N THR A 35 -4.01 -8.89 23.97
CA THR A 35 -5.16 -9.71 24.36
C THR A 35 -6.29 -9.60 23.32
N ASP A 36 -6.55 -8.39 22.82
CA ASP A 36 -7.56 -8.17 21.78
C ASP A 36 -7.18 -8.85 20.47
N LEU A 37 -5.90 -8.78 20.09
CA LEU A 37 -5.36 -9.47 18.92
C LEU A 37 -5.50 -10.99 19.05
N ALA A 38 -5.23 -11.56 20.24
CA ALA A 38 -5.38 -12.99 20.47
C ALA A 38 -6.84 -13.43 20.31
N ALA A 39 -7.77 -12.67 20.90
CA ALA A 39 -9.20 -12.91 20.80
C ALA A 39 -9.69 -12.81 19.35
N ALA A 40 -9.27 -11.78 18.61
CA ALA A 40 -9.62 -11.60 17.20
C ALA A 40 -9.05 -12.72 16.31
N SER A 41 -7.86 -13.20 16.62
CA SER A 41 -7.18 -14.23 15.82
C SER A 41 -7.59 -15.67 16.16
N GLY A 42 -8.53 -15.86 17.10
CA GLY A 42 -8.93 -17.19 17.58
C GLY A 42 -7.76 -18.01 18.16
N THR A 43 -6.74 -17.32 18.68
CA THR A 43 -5.50 -17.92 19.15
C THR A 43 -5.21 -17.53 20.60
N SER A 44 -4.23 -18.18 21.24
CA SER A 44 -3.83 -17.81 22.59
C SER A 44 -2.84 -16.64 22.57
N LYS A 45 -2.86 -15.81 23.61
CA LYS A 45 -1.87 -14.74 23.80
C LYS A 45 -0.44 -15.29 23.83
N ALA A 46 -0.24 -16.46 24.45
CA ALA A 46 1.04 -17.17 24.45
C ALA A 46 1.50 -17.56 23.05
N ARG A 47 0.57 -17.98 22.18
CA ARG A 47 0.88 -18.28 20.78
C ARG A 47 1.23 -17.01 20.00
N LEU A 48 0.59 -15.87 20.23
CA LEU A 48 1.02 -14.62 19.59
C LEU A 48 2.45 -14.23 20.02
N TYR A 49 2.78 -14.36 21.31
CA TYR A 49 4.12 -14.07 21.80
C TYR A 49 5.21 -15.00 21.25
N HIS A 50 4.84 -16.18 20.77
CA HIS A 50 5.76 -17.05 20.04
C HIS A 50 6.20 -16.44 18.69
N TYR A 51 5.36 -15.61 18.06
CA TYR A 51 5.67 -14.97 16.77
C TYR A 51 6.18 -13.53 16.92
N TYR A 52 5.66 -12.79 17.89
CA TYR A 52 5.92 -11.36 18.05
C TYR A 52 6.08 -10.97 19.51
N GLU A 53 7.12 -10.20 19.82
CA GLU A 53 7.40 -9.71 21.17
C GLU A 53 6.33 -8.73 21.71
N GLY A 54 5.58 -8.10 20.81
CA GLY A 54 4.53 -7.14 21.14
C GLY A 54 3.77 -6.66 19.90
N LYS A 55 2.79 -5.79 20.12
CA LYS A 55 1.97 -5.24 19.03
C LYS A 55 2.76 -4.28 18.13
N GLU A 56 3.82 -3.69 18.68
CA GLU A 56 4.79 -2.84 17.99
C GLU A 56 5.52 -3.64 16.91
N ALA A 57 5.98 -4.86 17.24
CA ALA A 57 6.64 -5.75 16.29
C ALA A 57 5.67 -6.23 15.19
N ILE A 58 4.39 -6.43 15.53
CA ILE A 58 3.33 -6.76 14.56
C ILE A 58 3.11 -5.58 13.61
N LEU A 59 2.96 -4.36 14.13
CA LEU A 59 2.77 -3.16 13.32
C LEU A 59 3.96 -2.93 12.38
N PHE A 60 5.18 -3.09 12.87
CA PHE A 60 6.37 -2.94 12.04
C PHE A 60 6.37 -3.96 10.89
N ASP A 61 6.20 -5.26 11.18
CA ASP A 61 6.20 -6.33 10.17
C ASP A 61 5.07 -6.13 9.13
N LEU A 62 3.89 -5.70 9.59
CA LEU A 62 2.77 -5.34 8.73
C LEU A 62 3.14 -4.25 7.71
N LEU A 63 3.69 -3.13 8.21
CA LEU A 63 4.04 -1.97 7.40
C LEU A 63 5.25 -2.26 6.50
N ASP A 64 6.20 -3.03 6.99
CA ASP A 64 7.38 -3.47 6.25
C ASP A 64 6.96 -4.33 5.04
N ARG A 65 6.12 -5.35 5.26
CA ARG A 65 5.61 -6.19 4.17
C ARG A 65 4.77 -5.40 3.19
N TYR A 66 3.89 -4.53 3.67
CA TYR A 66 3.02 -3.75 2.79
C TYR A 66 3.82 -2.77 1.92
N THR A 67 4.77 -2.03 2.50
CA THR A 67 5.67 -1.17 1.71
C THR A 67 6.54 -1.97 0.73
N THR A 68 6.99 -3.16 1.11
CA THR A 68 7.70 -4.09 0.19
C THR A 68 6.81 -4.50 -0.98
N ARG A 69 5.54 -4.82 -0.73
CA ARG A 69 4.56 -5.15 -1.77
C ARG A 69 4.36 -3.98 -2.74
N LEU A 70 4.24 -2.75 -2.25
CA LEU A 70 4.12 -1.56 -3.11
C LEU A 70 5.36 -1.35 -4.00
N MET A 71 6.57 -1.59 -3.48
CA MET A 71 7.80 -1.55 -4.27
C MET A 71 7.86 -2.66 -5.32
N LEU A 72 7.39 -3.87 -4.98
CA LEU A 72 7.29 -4.98 -5.93
C LEU A 72 6.31 -4.65 -7.07
N ILE A 73 5.17 -4.03 -6.78
CA ILE A 73 4.22 -3.58 -7.81
C ILE A 73 4.89 -2.63 -8.81
N ILE A 74 5.68 -1.67 -8.31
CA ILE A 74 6.43 -0.75 -9.18
C ILE A 74 7.34 -1.54 -10.12
N ALA A 75 8.13 -2.46 -9.59
CA ALA A 75 9.05 -3.28 -10.40
C ALA A 75 8.32 -4.21 -11.39
N GLU A 76 7.21 -4.81 -10.96
CA GLU A 76 6.36 -5.68 -11.78
C GLU A 76 5.77 -4.90 -12.97
N VAL A 77 5.22 -3.72 -12.72
CA VAL A 77 4.64 -2.85 -13.74
C VAL A 77 5.72 -2.34 -14.70
N GLU A 78 6.88 -1.91 -14.20
CA GLU A 78 8.00 -1.49 -15.06
C GLU A 78 8.48 -2.62 -15.97
N GLY A 79 8.73 -3.80 -15.40
CA GLY A 79 9.17 -4.96 -16.17
C GLY A 79 8.11 -5.43 -17.18
N ALA A 80 6.83 -5.43 -16.81
CA ALA A 80 5.75 -5.80 -17.72
C ALA A 80 5.57 -4.79 -18.85
N SER A 81 5.68 -3.49 -18.54
CA SER A 81 5.56 -2.41 -19.52
C SER A 81 6.66 -2.48 -20.57
N GLN A 82 7.92 -2.72 -20.14
CA GLN A 82 9.06 -2.90 -21.04
C GLN A 82 8.87 -4.12 -21.96
N ARG A 83 8.48 -5.28 -21.40
CA ARG A 83 8.24 -6.50 -22.21
C ARG A 83 7.14 -6.32 -23.25
N ARG A 84 6.13 -5.50 -22.94
CA ARG A 84 4.99 -5.22 -23.82
C ARG A 84 5.22 -4.04 -24.77
N GLY A 85 6.32 -3.29 -24.60
CA GLY A 85 6.59 -2.08 -25.38
C GLY A 85 5.56 -0.97 -25.16
N LEU A 86 5.05 -0.82 -23.93
CA LEU A 86 4.09 0.24 -23.59
C LEU A 86 4.75 1.61 -23.68
N SER A 87 3.95 2.64 -24.01
CA SER A 87 4.39 4.02 -23.87
C SER A 87 4.61 4.39 -22.40
N GLU A 88 5.40 5.41 -22.11
CA GLU A 88 5.61 5.88 -20.72
C GLU A 88 4.28 6.34 -20.07
N ARG A 89 3.35 6.89 -20.86
CA ARG A 89 1.99 7.25 -20.40
C ARG A 89 1.19 6.01 -20.00
N ASP A 90 1.19 4.98 -20.85
CA ASP A 90 0.49 3.73 -20.57
C ASP A 90 1.10 2.99 -19.37
N ALA A 91 2.44 2.99 -19.24
CA ALA A 91 3.13 2.40 -18.11
C ALA A 91 2.74 3.08 -16.79
N PHE A 92 2.65 4.41 -16.79
CA PHE A 92 2.21 5.17 -15.61
C PHE A 92 0.72 4.92 -15.29
N ALA A 93 -0.13 4.81 -16.31
CA ALA A 93 -1.54 4.43 -16.13
C ALA A 93 -1.68 3.03 -15.50
N GLU A 94 -0.90 2.05 -15.96
CA GLU A 94 -0.86 0.71 -15.34
C GLU A 94 -0.39 0.75 -13.89
N LEU A 95 0.55 1.64 -13.54
CA LEU A 95 0.99 1.79 -12.15
C LEU A 95 -0.14 2.31 -11.24
N ILE A 96 -0.92 3.31 -11.70
CA ILE A 96 -2.08 3.83 -10.97
C ILE A 96 -3.12 2.73 -10.77
N ARG A 97 -3.44 1.97 -11.82
CA ARG A 97 -4.38 0.83 -11.74
C ARG A 97 -3.90 -0.20 -10.71
N ALA A 98 -2.62 -0.59 -10.77
CA ALA A 98 -2.07 -1.60 -9.88
C ALA A 98 -2.09 -1.14 -8.41
N PHE A 99 -1.78 0.14 -8.13
CA PHE A 99 -1.85 0.70 -6.78
C PHE A 99 -3.28 0.73 -6.24
N LEU A 100 -4.26 1.16 -7.04
CA LEU A 100 -5.65 1.17 -6.60
C LEU A 100 -6.23 -0.22 -6.39
N VAL A 101 -5.83 -1.22 -7.19
CA VAL A 101 -6.16 -2.63 -6.92
C VAL A 101 -5.56 -3.09 -5.59
N GLU A 102 -4.29 -2.77 -5.32
CA GLU A 102 -3.66 -3.13 -4.05
C GLU A 102 -4.33 -2.42 -2.85
N TYR A 103 -4.79 -1.17 -3.03
CA TYR A 103 -5.52 -0.44 -1.98
C TYR A 103 -6.90 -1.06 -1.70
N GLU A 104 -7.52 -1.69 -2.70
CA GLU A 104 -8.76 -2.45 -2.52
C GLU A 104 -8.50 -3.77 -1.77
N THR A 105 -7.52 -4.55 -2.21
CA THR A 105 -7.26 -5.90 -1.67
C THR A 105 -6.61 -5.86 -0.30
N SER A 106 -5.81 -4.83 -0.01
CA SER A 106 -5.04 -4.67 1.22
C SER A 106 -5.51 -3.45 2.04
N HIS A 107 -6.81 -3.13 1.97
CA HIS A 107 -7.41 -1.92 2.53
C HIS A 107 -6.95 -1.60 3.97
N SER A 108 -7.06 -2.57 4.89
CA SER A 108 -6.68 -2.37 6.30
C SER A 108 -5.18 -2.09 6.48
N ARG A 109 -4.32 -2.68 5.63
CA ARG A 109 -2.86 -2.42 5.63
C ARG A 109 -2.58 -1.01 5.12
N HIS A 110 -3.29 -0.57 4.09
CA HIS A 110 -3.21 0.79 3.57
C HIS A 110 -3.60 1.84 4.61
N VAL A 111 -4.71 1.60 5.33
CA VAL A 111 -5.15 2.45 6.44
C VAL A 111 -4.07 2.55 7.53
N ALA A 112 -3.48 1.42 7.92
CA ALA A 112 -2.40 1.40 8.90
C ALA A 112 -1.15 2.18 8.43
N LEU A 113 -0.76 2.06 7.16
CA LEU A 113 0.37 2.81 6.60
C LEU A 113 0.16 4.33 6.67
N LEU A 114 -1.07 4.80 6.47
CA LEU A 114 -1.37 6.23 6.49
C LEU A 114 -1.54 6.80 7.91
N ASN A 115 -2.00 5.99 8.87
CA ASN A 115 -2.39 6.48 10.20
C ASN A 115 -1.43 6.10 11.32
N ASP A 116 -0.75 4.95 11.23
CA ASP A 116 -0.15 4.28 12.38
C ASP A 116 1.39 4.25 12.37
N VAL A 117 2.04 4.65 11.27
CA VAL A 117 3.53 4.81 11.20
C VAL A 117 4.08 5.65 12.36
N LYS A 118 3.27 6.63 12.82
CA LYS A 118 3.60 7.51 13.95
C LYS A 118 3.64 6.81 15.33
N TYR A 119 3.36 5.53 15.41
CA TYR A 119 3.45 4.75 16.64
C TYR A 119 4.66 3.80 16.67
N LEU A 120 5.37 3.65 15.55
CA LEU A 120 6.63 2.91 15.52
C LEU A 120 7.73 3.64 16.29
N GLU A 121 8.65 2.85 16.85
CA GLU A 121 9.92 3.34 17.37
C GLU A 121 10.74 4.05 16.29
N ASN A 122 11.63 4.96 16.67
CA ASN A 122 12.32 5.85 15.74
C ASN A 122 13.08 5.11 14.63
N THR A 123 13.78 4.02 14.97
CA THR A 123 14.57 3.23 14.00
C THR A 123 13.67 2.53 12.99
N GLN A 124 12.63 1.83 13.45
CA GLN A 124 11.62 1.17 12.61
C GLN A 124 10.82 2.16 11.77
N ARG A 125 10.43 3.29 12.37
CA ARG A 125 9.74 4.37 11.67
C ARG A 125 10.58 4.88 10.51
N GLN A 126 11.88 5.10 10.74
CA GLN A 126 12.77 5.62 9.72
C GLN A 126 12.84 4.69 8.50
N VAL A 127 12.89 3.37 8.73
CA VAL A 127 12.82 2.36 7.67
C VAL A 127 11.55 2.52 6.82
N ILE A 128 10.39 2.66 7.46
CA ILE A 128 9.12 2.80 6.73
C ILE A 128 9.04 4.15 5.99
N LEU A 129 9.51 5.23 6.60
CA LEU A 129 9.56 6.56 5.95
C LEU A 129 10.49 6.56 4.73
N ASP A 130 11.62 5.86 4.79
CA ASP A 130 12.53 5.75 3.64
C ASP A 130 11.89 4.97 2.49
N ARG A 131 11.17 3.89 2.78
CA ARG A 131 10.39 3.17 1.75
C ARG A 131 9.27 4.02 1.14
N GLN A 132 8.58 4.82 1.96
CA GLN A 132 7.59 5.77 1.44
C GLN A 132 8.25 6.80 0.50
N ARG A 133 9.44 7.31 0.85
CA ARG A 133 10.22 8.20 -0.02
C ARG A 133 10.62 7.50 -1.33
N ASP A 134 11.03 6.24 -1.28
CA ASP A 134 11.38 5.46 -2.47
C ASP A 134 10.18 5.26 -3.41
N ILE A 135 9.00 4.95 -2.85
CA ILE A 135 7.74 4.84 -3.59
C ILE A 135 7.39 6.19 -4.25
N VAL A 136 7.46 7.28 -3.49
CA VAL A 136 7.22 8.63 -4.04
C VAL A 136 8.20 8.95 -5.16
N ALA A 137 9.50 8.68 -4.94
CA ALA A 137 10.53 8.93 -5.95
C ALA A 137 10.33 8.10 -7.22
N ALA A 138 9.83 6.87 -7.10
CA ALA A 138 9.47 6.05 -8.26
C ALA A 138 8.33 6.67 -9.05
N PHE A 139 7.22 7.07 -8.39
CA PHE A 139 6.12 7.78 -9.04
C PHE A 139 6.59 9.05 -9.73
N THR A 140 7.43 9.86 -9.07
CA THR A 140 8.02 11.07 -9.64
C THR A 140 8.77 10.76 -10.94
N ARG A 141 9.62 9.73 -10.95
CA ARG A 141 10.36 9.34 -12.17
C ARG A 141 9.44 8.84 -13.28
N GLN A 142 8.36 8.13 -12.95
CA GLN A 142 7.42 7.64 -13.98
C GLN A 142 6.61 8.78 -14.59
N ILE A 143 6.08 9.69 -13.77
CA ILE A 143 5.27 10.80 -14.27
C ILE A 143 6.11 11.83 -15.05
N GLU A 144 7.38 12.05 -14.69
CA GLU A 144 8.32 12.85 -15.49
C GLU A 144 8.56 12.26 -16.88
N ARG A 145 8.70 10.93 -16.99
CA ARG A 145 8.86 10.24 -18.28
C ARG A 145 7.57 10.24 -19.10
N ALA A 146 6.41 10.09 -18.46
CA ALA A 146 5.12 10.07 -19.12
C ALA A 146 4.72 11.43 -19.73
N TYR A 147 5.12 12.53 -19.08
CA TYR A 147 4.71 13.89 -19.45
C TYR A 147 5.91 14.84 -19.59
N PRO A 148 6.83 14.56 -20.54
CA PRO A 148 8.01 15.40 -20.74
C PRO A 148 7.60 16.82 -21.11
N GLY A 149 8.27 17.82 -20.54
CA GLY A 149 7.99 19.24 -20.78
C GLY A 149 6.82 19.82 -19.97
N ARG A 150 5.97 18.97 -19.38
CA ARG A 150 4.87 19.38 -18.47
C ARG A 150 5.22 19.12 -17.01
N VAL A 151 5.96 18.05 -16.75
CA VAL A 151 6.54 17.76 -15.45
C VAL A 151 8.04 18.02 -15.50
N SER A 152 8.53 18.80 -14.55
CA SER A 152 9.91 19.23 -14.43
C SER A 152 10.32 19.32 -12.97
N LYS A 153 11.61 19.54 -12.70
CA LYS A 153 12.12 19.76 -11.34
C LYS A 153 11.37 20.84 -10.53
N GLN A 154 10.73 21.79 -11.21
CA GLN A 154 9.99 22.89 -10.57
C GLN A 154 8.63 22.46 -10.01
N ASN A 155 7.96 21.48 -10.63
CA ASN A 155 6.61 21.05 -10.26
C ASN A 155 6.46 19.54 -10.01
N GLN A 156 7.49 18.72 -10.25
CA GLN A 156 7.44 17.26 -10.10
C GLN A 156 6.92 16.82 -8.72
N THR A 157 7.30 17.53 -7.66
CA THR A 157 6.87 17.23 -6.28
C THR A 157 5.39 17.50 -6.11
N SER A 158 4.89 18.67 -6.53
CA SER A 158 3.48 19.00 -6.37
C SER A 158 2.59 18.12 -7.23
N VAL A 159 2.97 17.86 -8.49
CA VAL A 159 2.23 16.98 -9.39
C VAL A 159 2.17 15.55 -8.83
N THR A 160 3.30 15.01 -8.36
CA THR A 160 3.33 13.67 -7.74
C THR A 160 2.46 13.61 -6.49
N MET A 161 2.53 14.64 -5.63
CA MET A 161 1.69 14.71 -4.44
C MET A 161 0.20 14.88 -4.75
N MET A 162 -0.17 15.55 -5.85
CA MET A 162 -1.55 15.59 -6.33
C MET A 162 -2.05 14.19 -6.70
N VAL A 163 -1.23 13.40 -7.39
CA VAL A 163 -1.56 12.00 -7.70
C VAL A 163 -1.78 11.19 -6.43
N PHE A 164 -0.85 11.25 -5.47
CA PHE A 164 -1.03 10.59 -4.17
C PHE A 164 -2.24 11.12 -3.41
N GLY A 165 -2.55 12.42 -3.48
CA GLY A 165 -3.75 13.00 -2.89
C GLY A 165 -5.04 12.39 -3.45
N MET A 166 -5.08 12.12 -4.76
CA MET A 166 -6.21 11.47 -5.41
C MET A 166 -6.38 10.01 -4.99
N ILE A 167 -5.29 9.23 -4.89
CA ILE A 167 -5.37 7.78 -4.68
C ILE A 167 -5.29 7.35 -3.21
N ASN A 168 -4.52 8.05 -2.37
CA ASN A 168 -4.25 7.59 -0.99
C ASN A 168 -5.48 7.71 -0.10
N TRP A 169 -6.29 8.76 -0.26
CA TRP A 169 -7.42 9.05 0.63
C TRP A 169 -8.69 8.28 0.29
N THR A 170 -8.62 7.38 -0.70
CA THR A 170 -9.75 6.53 -1.14
C THR A 170 -10.37 5.74 0.02
N PHE A 171 -9.59 5.29 1.00
CA PHE A 171 -10.11 4.54 2.15
C PHE A 171 -11.18 5.28 2.98
N THR A 172 -11.24 6.62 2.88
CA THR A 172 -12.20 7.43 3.64
C THR A 172 -13.60 7.49 3.02
N TRP A 173 -13.74 7.19 1.72
CA TRP A 173 -14.99 7.40 0.99
C TRP A 173 -15.31 6.30 -0.05
N LEU A 174 -14.30 5.61 -0.58
CA LEU A 174 -14.44 4.51 -1.52
C LEU A 174 -14.54 3.18 -0.75
N LYS A 175 -15.65 2.46 -0.93
CA LYS A 175 -15.90 1.19 -0.25
C LYS A 175 -15.63 0.02 -1.21
N PRO A 176 -14.86 -1.00 -0.81
CA PRO A 176 -14.75 -2.24 -1.57
C PRO A 176 -16.14 -2.84 -1.83
N GLY A 177 -16.41 -3.25 -3.07
CA GLY A 177 -17.74 -3.74 -3.51
C GLY A 177 -18.85 -2.67 -3.55
N GLY A 178 -18.51 -1.39 -3.45
CA GLY A 178 -19.45 -0.28 -3.61
C GLY A 178 -19.85 -0.03 -5.07
N ARG A 179 -20.68 1.01 -5.29
CA ARG A 179 -21.18 1.38 -6.63
C ARG A 179 -20.05 1.84 -7.58
N LEU A 180 -19.00 2.43 -7.04
CA LEU A 180 -17.80 2.80 -7.78
C LEU A 180 -16.69 1.82 -7.39
N GLY A 181 -16.16 1.08 -8.35
CA GLY A 181 -15.03 0.19 -8.13
C GLY A 181 -13.70 0.94 -8.15
N TYR A 182 -12.66 0.36 -7.53
CA TYR A 182 -11.30 0.92 -7.55
C TYR A 182 -10.72 1.00 -8.97
N ARG A 183 -11.06 0.02 -9.83
CA ARG A 183 -10.69 0.05 -11.25
C ARG A 183 -11.34 1.23 -11.99
N ASP A 184 -12.64 1.46 -11.80
CA ASP A 184 -13.34 2.57 -12.45
C ASP A 184 -12.81 3.93 -11.96
N PHE A 185 -12.50 4.02 -10.66
CA PHE A 185 -11.87 5.21 -10.10
C PHE A 185 -10.45 5.41 -10.66
N ALA A 186 -9.68 4.34 -10.89
CA ALA A 186 -8.38 4.44 -11.54
C ALA A 186 -8.49 5.09 -12.92
N GLU A 187 -9.46 4.68 -13.74
CA GLU A 187 -9.67 5.30 -15.06
C GLU A 187 -10.02 6.79 -14.94
N GLN A 188 -10.82 7.20 -13.95
CA GLN A 188 -11.13 8.62 -13.72
C GLN A 188 -9.87 9.43 -13.31
N VAL A 189 -9.01 8.86 -12.47
CA VAL A 189 -7.74 9.48 -12.09
C VAL A 189 -6.83 9.62 -13.31
N ILE A 190 -6.70 8.57 -14.12
CA ILE A 190 -5.87 8.56 -15.34
C ILE A 190 -6.38 9.59 -16.34
N GLU A 191 -7.69 9.64 -16.59
CA GLU A 191 -8.32 10.61 -17.48
C GLU A 191 -8.08 12.06 -17.03
N LEU A 192 -8.17 12.32 -15.72
CA LEU A 192 -7.92 13.65 -15.16
C LEU A 192 -6.45 14.07 -15.34
N ILE A 193 -5.51 13.16 -15.11
CA ILE A 193 -4.08 13.42 -15.32
C ILE A 193 -3.80 13.66 -16.81
N GLU A 194 -4.35 12.83 -17.70
CA GLU A 194 -4.14 12.97 -19.15
C GLU A 194 -4.74 14.27 -19.68
N ARG A 195 -5.90 14.70 -19.19
CA ARG A 195 -6.47 16.01 -19.56
C ARG A 195 -5.66 17.18 -19.00
N GLY A 196 -5.12 17.04 -17.79
CA GLY A 196 -4.33 18.09 -17.14
C GLY A 196 -2.91 18.24 -17.68
N LEU A 197 -2.28 17.13 -18.09
CA LEU A 197 -0.86 17.08 -18.49
C LEU A 197 -0.65 16.67 -19.95
N GLY A 198 -1.62 16.03 -20.61
CA GLY A 198 -1.47 15.44 -21.94
C GLY A 198 -1.63 16.39 -23.11
N GLY A 199 -2.17 17.60 -22.90
CA GLY A 199 -2.33 18.61 -23.95
C GLY A 199 -0.98 19.11 -24.49
N GLU A 200 -0.95 19.53 -25.77
CA GLU A 200 0.23 20.13 -26.41
C GLU A 200 0.67 21.38 -25.65
N ALA A 201 2.00 21.51 -25.43
CA ALA A 201 2.60 22.61 -24.67
C ALA A 201 2.56 23.93 -25.44
#